data_AF-A0A147GPA6-F1
#
_entry.id   AF-A0A147GPA6-F1
#
_cell.length_a   1.000
_cell.length_b   1.000
_cell.length_c   1.000
_cell.angle_alpha   90.00
_cell.angle_beta   90.00
_cell.angle_gamma   90.00
#
_symmetry.space_group_name_H-M   'P 1'
#
loop_
_entity.id
_entity.type
_entity.pdbx_description
1 polymer ?
#
loop_
_entity_poly.entity_id
_entity_poly.type
_entity_poly.pdbx_seq_one_letter_code
_entity_poly.pdbx_strand_id
1 'polypeptide(L)'
;MAVSYSVEPHPVTGRSTRIMLRFVEVGPAGGSVRVVAEPGLSLLTVPAQRALPSGESMWAVDVQPLADGLAYIDVFTTQGNATSAVSIPVQTGTGAQKLPVSPHLKTGPQGETLLIKPVP
;
A
#
# COMPACT_ATOMS: atom_id res chain seq x y z
N MET A 1 3.62 14.14 0.26
CA MET A 1 2.56 13.32 -0.34
C MET A 1 1.97 12.35 0.67
N ALA A 2 0.68 12.04 0.54
CA ALA A 2 0.01 10.97 1.27
C ALA A 2 -0.36 9.83 0.32
N VAL A 3 -0.43 8.60 0.84
CA VAL A 3 -0.77 7.38 0.10
C VAL A 3 -2.00 6.72 0.72
N SER A 4 -3.01 6.45 -0.08
CA SER A 4 -4.14 5.59 0.28
C SER A 4 -4.25 4.43 -0.69
N TYR A 5 -4.86 3.32 -0.27
CA TYR A 5 -4.97 2.14 -1.11
C TYR A 5 -6.34 1.47 -0.98
N SER A 6 -6.69 0.67 -1.99
CA SER A 6 -7.74 -0.34 -1.92
C SER A 6 -7.25 -1.63 -2.56
N VAL A 7 -7.58 -2.76 -1.95
CA VAL A 7 -7.30 -4.10 -2.48
C VAL A 7 -8.60 -4.65 -3.04
N GLU A 8 -8.55 -5.31 -4.20
CA GLU A 8 -9.69 -6.01 -4.77
C GLU A 8 -10.27 -6.98 -3.74
N PRO A 9 -11.60 -7.00 -3.56
CA PRO A 9 -12.22 -7.83 -2.53
C PRO A 9 -12.06 -9.32 -2.85
N HIS A 10 -11.86 -10.13 -1.80
CA HIS A 10 -11.68 -11.58 -1.88
C HIS A 10 -10.50 -12.04 -2.77
N PRO A 11 -9.25 -11.63 -2.47
CA PRO A 11 -8.08 -12.19 -3.13
C PRO A 11 -8.08 -13.72 -3.06
N VAL A 12 -7.66 -14.37 -4.15
CA VAL A 12 -7.60 -15.84 -4.25
C VAL A 12 -6.18 -16.26 -4.58
N THR A 13 -5.68 -17.24 -3.83
CA THR A 13 -4.37 -17.85 -4.08
C THR A 13 -4.25 -18.34 -5.52
N GLY A 14 -3.13 -18.03 -6.16
CA GLY A 14 -2.85 -18.39 -7.54
C GLY A 14 -3.57 -17.52 -8.58
N ARG A 15 -4.36 -16.51 -8.19
CA ARG A 15 -5.01 -15.57 -9.12
C ARG A 15 -4.47 -14.15 -8.95
N SER A 16 -4.47 -13.40 -10.05
CA SER A 16 -4.16 -11.98 -10.00
C SER A 16 -5.19 -11.25 -9.14
N THR A 17 -4.72 -10.33 -8.29
CA THR A 17 -5.48 -9.43 -7.44
C THR A 17 -4.96 -8.02 -7.68
N ARG A 18 -5.86 -7.06 -7.89
CA ARG A 18 -5.50 -5.66 -8.11
C ARG A 18 -5.45 -4.87 -6.81
N ILE A 19 -4.42 -4.05 -6.67
CA ILE A 19 -4.28 -3.04 -5.63
C ILE A 19 -4.28 -1.67 -6.29
N MET A 20 -5.25 -0.84 -5.95
CA MET A 20 -5.29 0.55 -6.40
C MET A 20 -4.58 1.43 -5.38
N LEU A 21 -3.53 2.11 -5.84
CA LEU A 21 -2.80 3.11 -5.07
C LEU A 21 -3.24 4.51 -5.50
N ARG A 22 -3.49 5.40 -4.54
CA ARG A 22 -3.74 6.82 -4.76
C ARG A 22 -2.71 7.65 -4.01
N PHE A 23 -2.08 8.55 -4.73
CA PHE A 23 -1.08 9.49 -4.24
C PHE A 23 -1.67 10.88 -4.33
N VAL A 24 -1.67 11.62 -3.23
CA VAL A 24 -2.16 13.01 -3.17
C VAL A 24 -1.08 13.93 -2.62
N GLU A 25 -1.19 15.21 -2.95
CA GLU A 25 -0.28 16.25 -2.48
C GLU A 25 1.19 15.94 -2.84
N VAL A 26 1.42 15.43 -4.05
CA VAL A 26 2.76 15.31 -4.61
C VAL A 26 3.25 16.72 -4.95
N GLY A 27 4.41 17.10 -4.44
CA GLY A 27 4.96 18.44 -4.62
C GLY A 27 5.28 18.81 -6.08
N PRO A 28 5.62 20.08 -6.34
CA PRO A 28 5.79 20.60 -7.70
C PRO A 28 6.94 19.95 -8.49
N ALA A 29 7.97 19.44 -7.81
CA ALA A 29 9.04 18.68 -8.45
C ALA A 29 8.64 17.23 -8.82
N GLY A 30 7.41 16.82 -8.51
CA GLY A 30 6.98 15.44 -8.62
C GLY A 30 7.57 14.55 -7.53
N GLY A 31 7.47 13.24 -7.75
CA GLY A 31 8.07 12.23 -6.90
C GLY A 31 8.23 10.91 -7.64
N SER A 32 8.48 9.85 -6.90
CA SER A 32 8.50 8.49 -7.44
C SER A 32 7.88 7.52 -6.46
N VAL A 33 7.38 6.42 -7.01
CA VAL A 33 6.93 5.26 -6.24
C VAL A 33 7.63 4.01 -6.75
N ARG A 34 7.98 3.12 -5.82
CA ARG A 34 8.47 1.77 -6.07
C ARG A 34 7.67 0.79 -5.22
N VAL A 35 7.31 -0.35 -5.79
CA VAL A 35 6.62 -1.43 -5.08
C VAL A 35 7.47 -2.69 -5.01
N VAL A 36 7.34 -3.43 -3.92
CA VAL A 36 8.03 -4.70 -3.68
C VAL A 36 7.03 -5.69 -3.09
N ALA A 37 6.92 -6.87 -3.70
CA ALA A 37 6.17 -7.96 -3.11
C ALA A 37 7.02 -8.66 -2.05
N GLU A 38 6.47 -8.81 -0.84
CA GLU A 38 7.08 -9.60 0.23
C GLU A 38 6.86 -11.12 -0.01
N PRO A 39 7.58 -12.01 0.70
CA PRO A 39 7.38 -13.45 0.58
C PRO A 39 5.90 -13.86 0.72
N GLY A 40 5.46 -14.77 -0.15
CA GLY A 40 4.05 -15.18 -0.24
C GLY A 40 3.24 -14.38 -1.27
N LEU A 41 3.83 -13.36 -1.89
CA LEU A 41 3.22 -12.57 -2.96
C LEU A 41 4.17 -12.49 -4.16
N SER A 42 3.63 -12.58 -5.38
CA SER A 42 4.36 -12.29 -6.62
C SER A 42 3.88 -10.98 -7.20
N LEU A 43 4.82 -10.09 -7.57
CA LEU A 43 4.50 -8.86 -8.27
C LEU A 43 4.32 -9.13 -9.77
N LEU A 44 3.16 -8.79 -10.32
CA LEU A 44 2.88 -8.95 -11.76
C LEU A 44 3.09 -7.64 -12.54
N THR A 45 3.04 -6.50 -11.86
CA THR A 45 3.19 -5.19 -12.50
C THR A 45 4.64 -4.89 -12.86
N VAL A 46 4.87 -4.61 -14.15
CA VAL A 46 6.16 -4.16 -14.68
C VAL A 46 5.99 -2.88 -15.50
N PRO A 47 6.81 -1.84 -15.28
CA PRO A 47 7.87 -1.74 -14.28
C PRO A 47 7.33 -1.65 -12.84
N ALA A 48 8.11 -2.15 -11.86
CA ALA A 48 7.80 -2.09 -10.42
C ALA A 48 8.02 -0.71 -9.79
N GLN A 49 8.27 0.31 -10.62
CA GLN A 49 8.49 1.68 -10.19
C GLN A 49 7.96 2.65 -11.24
N ARG A 50 7.54 3.84 -10.80
CA ARG A 50 6.98 4.87 -11.65
C ARG A 50 7.24 6.26 -11.09
N ALA A 51 7.48 7.23 -11.98
CA ALA A 51 7.51 8.64 -11.63
C ALA A 51 6.08 9.16 -11.40
N LEU A 52 5.91 9.98 -10.37
CA LEU A 52 4.65 10.63 -10.01
C LEU A 52 4.73 12.11 -10.42
N PRO A 53 3.79 12.61 -11.23
CA PRO A 53 3.67 14.04 -11.48
C PRO A 53 3.23 14.77 -10.21
N SER A 54 3.38 16.10 -10.21
CA SER A 54 2.82 16.96 -9.15
C SER A 54 1.31 16.82 -9.05
N GLY A 55 0.78 16.97 -7.83
CA GLY A 55 -0.66 16.87 -7.55
C GLY A 55 -1.09 15.45 -7.20
N GLU A 56 -2.12 14.95 -7.88
CA GLU A 56 -2.73 13.65 -7.63
C GLU A 56 -2.36 12.63 -8.72
N SER A 57 -2.20 11.36 -8.32
CA SER A 57 -2.02 10.26 -9.26
C SER A 57 -2.60 8.97 -8.72
N MET A 58 -3.05 8.11 -9.64
CA MET A 58 -3.48 6.75 -9.35
C MET A 58 -2.60 5.74 -10.07
N TRP A 59 -2.43 4.57 -9.46
CA TRP A 59 -1.70 3.46 -10.06
C TRP A 59 -2.32 2.12 -9.65
N ALA A 60 -2.66 1.30 -10.63
CA ALA A 60 -3.05 -0.09 -10.43
C ALA A 60 -1.80 -0.98 -10.36
N VAL A 61 -1.69 -1.74 -9.29
CA VAL A 61 -0.62 -2.73 -9.07
C VAL A 61 -1.26 -4.10 -8.95
N ASP A 62 -0.99 -4.96 -9.93
CA ASP A 62 -1.41 -6.35 -9.96
C ASP A 62 -0.37 -7.24 -9.27
N VAL A 63 -0.86 -8.10 -8.38
CA VAL A 63 -0.09 -9.09 -7.61
C VAL A 63 -0.78 -10.45 -7.64
N GLN A 64 -0.05 -11.51 -7.38
CA GLN A 64 -0.58 -12.87 -7.25
C GLN A 64 -0.20 -13.46 -5.90
N PRO A 65 -1.16 -13.73 -5.00
CA PRO A 65 -0.88 -14.47 -3.77
C PRO A 65 -0.43 -15.89 -4.09
N LEU A 66 0.60 -16.36 -3.40
CA LEU A 66 1.23 -17.67 -3.65
C LEU A 66 0.75 -18.76 -2.69
N ALA A 67 0.17 -18.37 -1.55
CA ALA A 67 -0.41 -19.26 -0.55
C ALA A 67 -1.61 -18.59 0.14
N ASP A 68 -2.43 -19.40 0.81
CA ASP A 68 -3.46 -18.90 1.72
C ASP A 68 -2.81 -18.28 2.96
N GLY A 69 -3.30 -17.12 3.39
CA GLY A 69 -2.78 -16.40 4.54
C GLY A 69 -2.63 -14.91 4.28
N LEU A 70 -1.74 -14.28 5.04
CA LEU A 70 -1.44 -12.86 4.97
C LEU A 70 -0.08 -12.65 4.32
N ALA A 71 -0.06 -11.89 3.23
CA ALA A 71 1.16 -11.39 2.60
C ALA A 71 1.08 -9.86 2.47
N TYR A 72 2.19 -9.23 2.10
CA TYR A 72 2.27 -7.78 1.99
C TYR A 72 2.90 -7.34 0.66
N ILE A 73 2.47 -6.16 0.19
CA ILE A 73 3.24 -5.38 -0.77
C ILE A 73 3.72 -4.11 -0.08
N ASP A 74 5.01 -3.84 -0.18
CA ASP A 74 5.61 -2.61 0.32
C ASP A 74 5.60 -1.56 -0.77
N VAL A 75 5.11 -0.37 -0.42
CA VAL A 75 5.04 0.81 -1.28
C VAL A 75 6.00 1.86 -0.73
N PHE A 76 7.07 2.13 -1.46
CA PHE A 76 8.05 3.16 -1.15
C PHE A 76 7.78 4.39 -2.00
N THR A 77 7.57 5.54 -1.38
CA THR A 77 7.45 6.82 -2.09
C THR A 77 8.64 7.71 -1.77
N THR A 78 9.10 8.46 -2.77
CA THR A 78 10.18 9.44 -2.62
C THR A 78 9.74 10.79 -3.18
N GLN A 79 9.98 11.85 -2.41
CA GLN A 79 9.73 13.23 -2.81
C GLN A 79 10.91 14.09 -2.35
N GLY A 80 11.67 14.64 -3.28
CA GLY A 80 12.97 15.26 -2.96
C GLY A 80 13.89 14.23 -2.29
N ASN A 81 14.41 14.56 -1.10
CA ASN A 81 15.30 13.70 -0.32
C ASN A 81 14.58 12.85 0.74
N ALA A 82 13.24 12.92 0.80
CA ALA A 82 12.45 12.19 1.79
C ALA A 82 11.85 10.92 1.17
N THR A 83 12.01 9.80 1.87
CA THR A 83 11.41 8.51 1.52
C THR A 83 10.48 8.04 2.62
N SER A 84 9.31 7.55 2.23
CA SER A 84 8.30 6.95 3.12
C SER A 84 7.93 5.54 2.64
N ALA A 85 7.48 4.68 3.54
CA ALA A 85 7.05 3.32 3.22
C ALA A 85 5.70 2.98 3.86
N VAL A 86 4.86 2.22 3.16
CA VAL A 86 3.61 1.65 3.66
C VAL A 86 3.53 0.20 3.20
N SER A 87 3.23 -0.72 4.11
CA SER A 87 2.95 -2.13 3.79
C SER A 87 1.44 -2.34 3.67
N ILE A 88 1.00 -2.89 2.54
CA ILE A 88 -0.41 -3.12 2.23
C ILE A 88 -0.68 -4.62 2.36
N PRO A 89 -1.63 -5.04 3.21
CA PRO A 89 -1.95 -6.44 3.41
C PRO A 89 -2.77 -7.00 2.24
N VAL A 90 -2.41 -8.19 1.79
CA VAL A 90 -3.18 -9.03 0.87
C VAL A 90 -3.51 -10.32 1.60
N GLN A 91 -4.78 -10.49 1.94
CA GLN A 91 -5.26 -11.63 2.71
C GLN A 91 -6.09 -12.56 1.83
N THR A 92 -5.68 -13.82 1.78
CA THR A 92 -6.34 -14.93 1.06
C THR A 92 -6.88 -15.96 2.05
N GLY A 93 -7.79 -16.82 1.55
CA GLY A 93 -8.38 -17.93 2.32
C GLY A 93 -9.45 -17.51 3.34
N THR A 94 -9.87 -18.44 4.21
CA THR A 94 -10.91 -18.23 5.23
C THR A 94 -10.54 -17.21 6.31
N GLY A 95 -9.26 -16.81 6.38
CA GLY A 95 -8.74 -15.70 7.17
C GLY A 95 -8.97 -14.31 6.57
N ALA A 96 -9.56 -14.18 5.38
CA ALA A 96 -9.92 -12.92 4.72
C ALA A 96 -10.97 -12.06 5.46
N GLN A 97 -11.41 -12.47 6.65
CA GLN A 97 -12.36 -11.72 7.46
C GLN A 97 -11.71 -10.47 8.05
N LYS A 98 -11.78 -9.40 7.24
CA LYS A 98 -11.82 -7.98 7.63
C LYS A 98 -10.57 -7.47 8.36
N LEU A 99 -9.47 -7.33 7.61
CA LEU A 99 -8.47 -6.32 7.96
C LEU A 99 -9.14 -4.94 7.93
N PRO A 100 -9.06 -4.13 8.99
CA PRO A 100 -9.61 -2.79 8.97
C PRO A 100 -8.89 -1.97 7.90
N VAL A 101 -9.68 -1.46 6.95
CA VAL A 101 -9.21 -0.49 5.95
C VAL A 101 -9.07 0.85 6.64
N SER A 102 -7.93 1.07 7.29
CA SER A 102 -7.52 2.40 7.73
C SER A 102 -6.01 2.56 7.58
N PRO A 103 -5.53 3.58 6.85
CA PRO A 103 -4.16 4.03 7.00
C PRO A 103 -4.07 4.64 8.41
N HIS A 104 -2.95 4.40 9.10
CA HIS A 104 -2.68 4.84 10.47
C HIS A 104 -3.34 3.97 11.55
N LEU A 105 -2.54 3.09 12.17
CA LEU A 105 -2.22 3.12 13.61
C LEU A 105 -1.35 1.90 13.96
N LYS A 106 -0.10 2.17 14.37
CA LYS A 106 0.70 1.22 15.15
C LYS A 106 0.17 1.26 16.57
N THR A 107 -0.42 0.17 17.05
CA THR A 107 -0.89 0.05 18.43
C THR A 107 0.32 -0.04 19.36
N GLY A 108 0.45 0.89 20.31
CA GLY A 108 1.34 0.69 21.45
C GLY A 108 0.83 -0.44 22.34
N PRO A 109 1.68 -1.07 23.18
CA PRO A 109 1.35 -2.26 23.96
C PRO A 109 0.25 -2.10 25.02
N GLN A 110 -0.38 -0.92 25.15
CA GLN A 110 -1.45 -0.66 26.12
C GLN A 110 -2.75 -0.10 25.53
N GLY A 111 -2.95 -0.18 24.21
CA GLY A 111 -4.29 0.04 23.62
C GLY A 111 -4.82 1.49 23.67
N GLU A 112 -3.95 2.48 23.82
CA GLU A 112 -4.36 3.90 23.76
C GLU A 112 -4.39 4.42 22.31
N THR A 113 -5.52 5.03 21.94
CA THR A 113 -5.74 5.68 20.64
C THR A 113 -5.14 7.09 20.65
N LEU A 114 -4.05 7.31 19.92
CA LEU A 114 -3.49 8.65 19.71
C LEU A 114 -4.15 9.33 18.50
N LEU A 115 -5.09 10.23 18.79
CA LEU A 115 -5.59 11.22 17.84
C LEU A 115 -4.55 12.35 17.75
N ILE A 116 -3.67 12.29 16.75
CA ILE A 116 -2.74 13.41 16.49
C ILE A 116 -3.53 14.49 15.75
N LYS A 117 -4.00 15.50 16.49
CA LYS A 117 -4.45 16.77 15.89
C LYS A 117 -3.24 17.46 15.24
N PRO A 118 -3.34 17.98 14.00
CA PRO A 118 -2.44 19.03 13.56
C PRO A 118 -2.66 20.25 14.46
N VAL A 119 -1.57 20.91 14.86
CA VAL A 119 -1.59 22.19 15.58
C VAL A 119 -0.64 23.16 14.88
N PRO A 120 -0.96 24.46 14.79
CA PRO A 120 -2.25 25.13 14.55
C PRO A 120 -2.47 25.46 13.06
#